data_AF-E7CSW7-F1
#
_entry.id   AF-E7CSW7-F1
#
_cell.length_a   1.000
_cell.length_b   1.000
_cell.length_c   1.000
_cell.angle_alpha   90.00
_cell.angle_beta   90.00
_cell.angle_gamma   90.00
#
_symmetry.space_group_name_H-M   'P 1'
#
loop_
_entity.id
_entity.type
_entity.pdbx_description
1 polymer ?
#
loop_
_entity_poly.entity_id
_entity_poly.type
_entity_poly.pdbx_seq_one_letter_code
_entity_poly.pdbx_strand_id
1 'polypeptide(L)'
;WLILKELITYKNILTATILALSALLNLFFYMRIIYSSTLTMFPSTNNSKLHWALTSKKTTSTIPSLTTISSLLLPLTPMFIILT
;
A
#
# COMPACT_ATOMS: atom_id res chain seq x y z
N TRP A 1 -1.13 -8.01 10.91
CA TRP A 1 -1.57 -7.87 12.31
C TRP A 1 -2.19 -9.16 12.84
N LEU A 2 -3.24 -9.72 12.20
CA LEU A 2 -3.84 -11.00 12.62
C LEU A 2 -2.83 -12.16 12.72
N ILE A 3 -1.96 -12.32 11.71
CA ILE A 3 -0.90 -13.35 11.72
C ILE A 3 0.03 -13.21 12.94
N LEU A 4 0.39 -11.99 13.32
CA LEU A 4 1.22 -11.76 14.51
C LEU A 4 0.46 -12.11 15.80
N LYS A 5 -0.84 -11.77 15.87
CA LYS A 5 -1.69 -12.12 17.02
C LYS A 5 -1.71 -13.64 17.23
N GLU A 6 -1.92 -14.41 16.17
CA GLU A 6 -1.91 -15.88 16.24
C GLU A 6 -0.54 -16.43 16.65
N LEU A 7 0.54 -15.97 16.04
CA LEU A 7 1.90 -16.43 16.39
C LEU A 7 2.24 -16.20 17.87
N ILE A 8 1.80 -15.08 18.43
CA ILE A 8 1.98 -14.78 19.86
C ILE A 8 1.13 -15.72 20.73
N THR A 9 -0.10 -16.06 20.32
CA THR A 9 -0.92 -17.02 21.07
C THR A 9 -0.30 -18.42 21.11
N TYR A 10 0.43 -18.82 20.06
CA TYR A 10 1.22 -20.06 20.02
C TYR A 10 2.61 -19.93 20.69
N LYS A 11 2.87 -18.84 21.42
CA LYS A 11 4.15 -18.53 22.12
C LYS A 11 5.37 -18.41 21.21
N ASN A 12 5.20 -18.27 19.90
CA ASN A 12 6.32 -18.20 18.94
C ASN A 12 6.74 -16.74 18.69
N ILE A 13 7.27 -16.09 19.72
CA ILE A 13 7.57 -14.65 19.71
C ILE A 13 8.76 -14.32 18.80
N LEU A 14 9.79 -15.17 18.78
CA LEU A 14 11.02 -14.91 18.03
C LEU A 14 10.79 -14.89 16.51
N THR A 15 9.93 -15.77 16.00
CA THR A 15 9.56 -15.73 14.56
C THR A 15 8.69 -14.52 14.24
N ALA A 16 7.77 -14.14 15.15
CA ALA A 16 6.92 -12.97 14.99
C ALA A 16 7.74 -11.67 14.90
N THR A 17 8.80 -11.51 15.69
CA THR A 17 9.67 -10.33 15.64
C THR A 17 10.51 -10.27 14.37
N ILE A 18 11.05 -11.40 13.90
CA ILE A 18 11.79 -11.48 12.63
C ILE A 18 10.87 -11.08 11.46
N LEU A 19 9.62 -11.55 11.45
CA LEU A 19 8.63 -11.18 10.43
C LEU A 19 8.24 -9.69 10.51
N ALA A 20 8.11 -9.14 11.72
CA ALA A 20 7.83 -7.72 11.88
C ALA A 20 8.99 -6.84 11.35
N LEU A 21 10.24 -7.22 11.67
CA LEU A 21 11.44 -6.52 11.21
C LEU A 21 11.60 -6.58 9.68
N SER A 22 11.33 -7.74 9.06
CA SER A 22 11.39 -7.86 7.59
C SER A 22 10.33 -7.00 6.90
N ALA A 23 9.12 -6.91 7.49
CA ALA A 23 8.06 -6.02 7.00
C ALA A 23 8.44 -4.54 7.09
N LEU A 24 9.13 -4.10 8.14
CA LEU A 24 9.66 -2.73 8.26
C LEU A 24 10.64 -2.40 7.13
N LEU A 25 11.50 -3.35 6.74
CA LEU A 25 12.46 -3.15 5.66
C LEU A 25 11.77 -2.91 4.31
N ASN A 26 10.68 -3.64 4.05
CA ASN A 26 9.85 -3.44 2.86
C ASN A 26 9.18 -2.06 2.88
N LEU A 27 8.66 -1.63 4.04
CA LEU A 27 8.05 -0.31 4.20
C LEU A 27 9.02 0.84 3.89
N PHE A 28 10.28 0.73 4.32
CA PHE A 28 11.31 1.72 3.99
C PHE A 28 11.51 1.91 2.47
N PHE A 29 11.43 0.82 1.71
CA PHE A 29 11.52 0.89 0.25
C PHE A 29 10.32 1.64 -0.36
N TYR A 30 9.10 1.36 0.12
CA TYR A 30 7.91 2.10 -0.32
C TYR A 30 8.00 3.60 -0.01
N MET A 31 8.52 3.99 1.16
CA MET A 31 8.67 5.40 1.53
C MET A 31 9.57 6.17 0.57
N ARG A 32 10.67 5.56 0.12
CA ARG A 32 11.57 6.17 -0.88
C ARG A 32 10.85 6.44 -2.20
N ILE A 33 10.02 5.48 -2.66
CA ILE A 33 9.24 5.63 -3.89
C ILE A 33 8.22 6.77 -3.73
N ILE A 34 7.49 6.82 -2.62
CA ILE A 34 6.49 7.87 -2.34
C ILE A 34 7.16 9.25 -2.32
N TYR A 35 8.32 9.36 -1.67
CA TYR A 35 9.09 10.61 -1.59
C TYR A 35 9.44 11.13 -2.99
N SER A 36 9.91 10.23 -3.86
CA SER A 36 10.30 10.57 -5.23
C SER A 36 9.13 10.86 -6.18
N SER A 37 7.91 10.42 -5.87
CA SER A 37 6.79 10.50 -6.81
C SER A 37 5.76 11.56 -6.44
N THR A 38 5.48 11.73 -5.15
CA THR A 38 4.34 12.54 -4.69
C THR A 38 4.73 13.61 -3.69
N LEU A 39 5.68 13.31 -2.79
CA LEU A 39 6.04 14.25 -1.72
C LEU A 39 6.96 15.37 -2.20
N THR A 40 7.82 15.09 -3.18
CA THR A 40 8.72 16.08 -3.77
C THR A 40 8.42 16.27 -5.25
N MET A 41 8.33 17.54 -5.67
CA MET A 41 8.11 17.89 -7.07
C MET A 41 9.47 17.92 -7.78
N PHE A 42 9.73 16.91 -8.61
CA PHE A 42 10.91 16.92 -9.48
C PHE A 42 10.75 17.92 -10.65
N PRO A 43 11.86 18.48 -11.16
CA PRO A 43 11.79 19.41 -12.28
C PRO A 43 11.22 18.72 -13.53
N SER A 44 10.10 19.23 -14.04
CA SER A 44 9.43 18.72 -15.24
C SER A 44 9.93 19.40 -16.52
N THR A 45 10.01 18.68 -17.63
CA THR A 45 10.44 19.21 -18.94
C THR A 45 9.32 20.00 -19.64
N ASN A 46 9.66 20.88 -20.58
CA ASN A 46 8.71 21.74 -21.30
C ASN A 46 7.68 20.93 -22.14
N ASN A 47 8.06 19.74 -22.63
CA ASN A 47 7.18 18.83 -23.35
C ASN A 47 6.03 18.27 -22.49
N SER A 48 6.16 18.30 -21.16
CA SER A 48 5.06 17.92 -20.28
C SER A 48 3.81 18.75 -20.53
N LYS A 49 3.93 20.05 -20.87
CA LYS A 49 2.81 20.97 -21.16
C LYS A 49 1.90 20.48 -22.30
N LEU A 50 2.45 19.77 -23.29
CA LEU A 50 1.68 19.18 -24.38
C LEU A 50 0.76 18.05 -23.87
N HIS A 51 1.21 17.27 -22.88
CA HIS A 51 0.39 16.21 -22.27
C HIS A 51 -0.80 16.76 -21.46
N TRP A 52 -0.76 18.00 -20.98
CA TRP A 52 -1.92 18.62 -20.31
C TRP A 52 -3.06 18.92 -21.28
N ALA A 53 -2.74 19.23 -22.53
CA ALA A 53 -3.73 19.49 -23.57
C ALA A 53 -4.39 18.21 -24.11
N LEU A 54 -3.73 17.06 -23.96
CA LEU A 54 -4.19 15.77 -24.46
C LEU A 54 -4.84 14.96 -23.33
N THR A 55 -6.15 14.73 -23.41
CA THR A 55 -6.86 13.86 -22.46
C THR A 55 -6.45 12.40 -22.64
N SER A 56 -6.07 11.73 -21.55
CA SER A 56 -5.77 10.29 -21.56
C SER A 56 -7.00 9.47 -21.96
N LYS A 57 -6.87 8.65 -23.03
CA LYS A 57 -7.91 7.72 -23.49
C LYS A 57 -7.85 6.34 -22.82
N LYS A 58 -7.02 6.16 -21.78
CA LYS A 58 -6.90 4.85 -21.11
C LYS A 58 -8.17 4.54 -20.33
N THR A 59 -8.88 3.50 -20.75
CA THR A 59 -10.07 2.99 -20.05
C THR A 59 -9.65 2.21 -18.81
N THR A 60 -9.80 2.81 -17.64
CA THR A 60 -9.46 2.18 -16.35
C THR A 60 -10.70 2.11 -15.45
N SER A 61 -11.71 1.35 -15.85
CA SER A 61 -12.97 1.21 -15.11
C SER A 61 -12.81 0.53 -13.74
N THR A 62 -11.87 -0.40 -13.62
CA THR A 62 -11.67 -1.20 -12.40
C THR A 62 -10.74 -0.57 -11.36
N ILE A 63 -9.90 0.38 -11.77
CA ILE A 63 -8.90 1.00 -10.88
C ILE A 63 -9.55 1.73 -9.69
N PRO A 64 -10.59 2.58 -9.88
CA PRO A 64 -11.21 3.28 -8.75
C PRO A 64 -11.86 2.34 -7.73
N SER A 65 -12.48 1.26 -8.20
CA SER A 65 -13.05 0.25 -7.30
C SER A 65 -11.96 -0.44 -6.49
N LEU A 66 -10.85 -0.83 -7.11
CA LEU A 66 -9.79 -1.54 -6.41
C LEU A 66 -9.04 -0.63 -5.41
N THR A 67 -8.86 0.65 -5.74
CA THR A 67 -8.19 1.60 -4.82
C THR A 67 -9.05 1.90 -3.59
N THR A 68 -10.36 2.08 -3.75
CA THR A 68 -11.29 2.28 -2.63
C THR A 68 -11.36 1.05 -1.73
N ILE A 69 -11.40 -0.15 -2.31
CA ILE A 69 -11.35 -1.40 -1.54
C ILE A 69 -10.03 -1.49 -0.77
N SER A 70 -8.89 -1.20 -1.40
CA SER A 70 -7.58 -1.31 -0.75
C SER A 70 -7.40 -0.38 0.46
N SER A 71 -8.02 0.80 0.46
CA SER A 71 -7.87 1.79 1.55
C SER A 71 -8.92 1.63 2.67
N LEU A 72 -10.15 1.24 2.33
CA LEU A 72 -11.29 1.17 3.25
C LEU A 72 -11.55 -0.23 3.81
N LEU A 73 -10.68 -1.22 3.56
CA LEU A 73 -10.89 -2.60 4.04
C LEU A 73 -10.64 -2.77 5.55
N LEU A 74 -9.89 -1.87 6.17
CA LEU A 74 -9.51 -1.95 7.59
C LEU A 74 -10.70 -2.10 8.57
N PRO A 75 -11.79 -1.30 8.48
CA PRO A 75 -12.96 -1.45 9.36
C PRO A 75 -13.73 -2.76 9.17
N LEU A 76 -13.53 -3.49 8.07
CA LEU A 76 -14.18 -4.79 7.81
C LEU A 76 -13.42 -5.97 8.47
N THR A 77 -12.32 -5.71 9.16
CA THR A 77 -11.56 -6.71 9.93
C THR A 77 -12.37 -7.61 10.87
N PRO A 78 -13.40 -7.17 11.63
CA PRO A 78 -14.18 -8.08 12.47
C PRO A 78 -14.93 -9.14 11.65
N MET A 79 -15.41 -8.80 10.45
CA MET A 79 -16.05 -9.77 9.56
C MET A 79 -15.08 -10.86 9.11
N PHE A 80 -13.81 -10.51 8.84
CA PHE A 80 -12.78 -11.48 8.47
C PHE A 80 -12.41 -12.43 9.62
N ILE A 81 -12.41 -11.94 10.85
CA ILE A 81 -12.11 -12.76 12.04
C ILE A 81 -13.24 -13.77 12.31
N ILE A 82 -14.49 -13.44 11.98
CA ILE A 82 -15.63 -14.35 12.15
C ILE A 82 -15.57 -15.51 11.15
N LEU A 83 -14.96 -15.30 9.98
CA LEU A 83 -14.84 -16.32 8.94
C LEU A 83 -13.79 -17.41 9.27
N THR A 84 -12.78 -17.06 10.08
CA THR A 84 -11.68 -17.94 10.52
C THR A 84 -12.02 -18.61 11.84
#